data_AF-A0A059LE01-F1
#
_entry.id   AF-A0A059LE01-F1
#
_cell.length_a   1.000
_cell.length_b   1.000
_cell.length_c   1.000
_cell.angle_alpha   90.00
_cell.angle_beta   90.00
_cell.angle_gamma   90.00
#
_symmetry.space_group_name_H-M   'P 1'
#
loop_
_entity.id
_entity.type
_entity.pdbx_description
1 polymer ?
#
loop_
_entity_poly.entity_id
_entity_poly.type
_entity_poly.pdbx_seq_one_letter_code
_entity_poly.pdbx_strand_id
1 'polypeptide(L)'
;YALFNASFFATAVYALYYVSLEWFAGLSWTLLAGLPMWVSANAFASNVPDAWLWAVGVHIFSWVIQVYVGHIMAEKRKPALLDSFFQSLVLAPLFVWFEMLFVLGYRPALQAELASGIREIRARDSALRQPLKGPSGPRS
;
A
#
# COMPACT_ATOMS: atom_id res chain seq x y z
N TYR A 1 12.44 13.13 -22.10
CA TYR A 1 11.54 12.68 -21.01
C TYR A 1 11.91 11.31 -20.41
N ALA A 2 12.78 10.50 -21.02
CA ALA A 2 13.27 9.25 -20.43
C ALA A 2 14.73 9.43 -19.99
N LEU A 3 14.95 10.02 -18.81
CA LEU A 3 16.29 10.28 -18.27
C LEU A 3 16.65 9.23 -17.22
N PHE A 4 17.87 8.71 -17.29
CA PHE A 4 18.42 7.77 -16.31
C PHE A 4 18.91 8.51 -15.04
N ASN A 5 17.97 9.10 -14.32
CA ASN A 5 18.20 9.81 -13.07
C ASN A 5 17.64 9.03 -11.87
N ALA A 6 17.59 9.63 -10.69
CA ALA A 6 17.09 8.99 -9.47
C ALA A 6 15.69 8.37 -9.63
N SER A 7 14.80 8.98 -10.43
CA SER A 7 13.45 8.43 -10.67
C SER A 7 13.47 7.12 -11.47
N PHE A 8 14.43 6.96 -12.39
CA PHE A 8 14.63 5.71 -13.11
C PHE A 8 15.05 4.60 -12.16
N PHE A 9 16.08 4.84 -11.34
CA PHE A 9 16.59 3.84 -10.40
C PHE A 9 15.53 3.47 -9.36
N ALA A 10 14.79 4.44 -8.84
CA ALA A 10 13.66 4.17 -7.94
C ALA A 10 12.63 3.26 -8.62
N THR A 11 12.20 3.58 -9.84
CA THR A 11 11.24 2.77 -10.60
C THR A 11 11.78 1.36 -10.87
N ALA A 12 13.06 1.24 -11.23
CA ALA A 12 13.71 -0.05 -11.48
C ALA A 12 13.77 -0.91 -10.22
N VAL A 13 14.09 -0.33 -9.06
CA VAL A 13 14.09 -1.04 -7.77
C VAL A 13 12.69 -1.56 -7.44
N TYR A 14 11.66 -0.72 -7.59
CA TYR A 14 10.27 -1.14 -7.38
C TYR A 14 9.85 -2.24 -8.36
N ALA A 15 10.19 -2.11 -9.65
CA ALA A 15 9.88 -3.10 -10.68
C ALA A 15 10.53 -4.46 -10.36
N LEU A 16 11.83 -4.47 -10.07
CA LEU A 16 12.57 -5.70 -9.74
C LEU A 16 12.02 -6.35 -8.47
N TYR A 17 11.75 -5.54 -7.44
CA TYR A 17 11.18 -6.03 -6.20
C TYR A 17 9.81 -6.66 -6.44
N TYR A 18 8.91 -6.00 -7.15
CA TYR A 18 7.56 -6.52 -7.40
C TYR A 18 7.56 -7.76 -8.29
N VAL A 19 8.40 -7.80 -9.33
CA VAL A 19 8.55 -9.00 -10.17
C VAL A 19 9.07 -10.18 -9.37
N SER A 20 9.97 -9.95 -8.40
CA SER A 20 10.47 -11.02 -7.52
C SER A 20 9.42 -11.54 -6.53
N LEU A 21 8.41 -10.73 -6.18
CA LEU A 21 7.29 -11.16 -5.35
C LEU A 21 6.24 -11.93 -6.15
N GLU A 22 5.82 -11.40 -7.30
CA GLU A 22 4.89 -12.07 -8.20
C GLU A 22 5.13 -11.56 -9.63
N TRP A 23 5.47 -12.48 -10.53
CA TRP A 23 5.98 -12.10 -11.85
C TRP A 23 4.93 -11.36 -12.70
N PHE A 24 3.66 -11.73 -12.62
CA PHE A 24 2.60 -11.18 -13.47
C PHE A 24 2.14 -9.81 -12.96
N ALA A 25 1.85 -9.69 -11.66
CA ALA A 25 1.49 -8.45 -11.00
C ALA A 25 2.63 -7.44 -11.06
N GLY A 26 3.87 -7.89 -10.82
CA GLY A 26 5.05 -7.04 -10.91
C GLY A 26 5.33 -6.54 -12.33
N LEU A 27 5.23 -7.41 -13.34
CA LEU A 27 5.45 -7.01 -14.73
C LEU A 27 4.33 -6.09 -15.24
N SER A 28 3.07 -6.44 -14.96
CA SER A 28 1.93 -5.60 -15.34
C SER A 28 1.97 -4.23 -14.65
N TRP A 29 2.33 -4.16 -13.36
CA TRP A 29 2.54 -2.90 -12.66
C TRP A 29 3.68 -2.08 -13.30
N THR A 30 4.79 -2.73 -13.63
CA THR A 30 5.95 -2.05 -14.25
C THR A 30 5.56 -1.41 -15.58
N LEU A 31 4.83 -2.14 -16.43
CA LEU A 31 4.44 -1.66 -17.75
C LEU A 31 3.34 -0.59 -17.70
N LEU A 32 2.34 -0.76 -16.83
CA LEU A 32 1.13 0.06 -16.82
C LEU A 32 1.19 1.23 -15.84
N ALA A 33 2.02 1.16 -14.80
CA ALA A 33 2.17 2.21 -13.80
C ALA A 33 3.62 2.72 -13.70
N GLY A 34 4.59 1.84 -13.51
CA GLY A 34 5.99 2.22 -13.27
C GLY A 34 6.62 3.03 -14.41
N LEU A 35 6.61 2.51 -15.64
CA LEU A 35 7.17 3.20 -16.80
C LEU A 35 6.44 4.52 -17.11
N PRO A 36 5.09 4.58 -17.15
CA PRO A 36 4.39 5.84 -17.29
C PRO A 36 4.71 6.86 -16.19
N MET A 37 4.83 6.43 -14.93
CA MET A 37 5.21 7.30 -13.81
C MET A 37 6.61 7.88 -14.00
N TRP A 38 7.59 7.07 -14.39
CA TRP A 38 8.94 7.55 -14.66
C TRP A 38 8.97 8.60 -15.77
N VAL A 39 8.33 8.31 -16.92
CA VAL A 39 8.32 9.23 -18.06
C VAL A 39 7.57 10.51 -17.72
N SER A 40 6.41 10.41 -17.07
CA SER A 40 5.60 11.57 -16.69
C SER A 40 6.27 12.44 -15.63
N ALA A 41 6.99 11.87 -14.66
CA ALA A 41 7.75 12.63 -13.67
C ALA A 41 8.84 13.49 -14.34
N ASN A 42 9.56 12.92 -15.31
CA ASN A 42 10.56 13.65 -16.09
C ASN A 42 9.93 14.71 -17.01
N ALA A 43 8.77 14.42 -17.60
CA ALA A 43 8.02 15.39 -18.38
C ALA A 43 7.55 16.56 -17.51
N PHE A 44 7.01 16.29 -16.34
CA PHE A 44 6.57 17.29 -15.37
C PHE A 44 7.74 18.19 -14.94
N ALA A 45 8.87 17.60 -14.55
CA ALA A 45 10.07 18.33 -14.15
C ALA A 45 10.65 19.22 -15.27
N SER A 46 10.48 18.83 -16.54
CA SER A 46 11.01 19.60 -17.67
C SER A 46 10.10 20.74 -18.13
N ASN A 47 8.79 20.64 -17.88
CA ASN A 47 7.80 21.57 -18.43
C ASN A 47 7.19 22.51 -17.38
N VAL A 48 7.34 22.21 -16.09
CA VAL A 48 6.72 22.97 -15.01
C VAL A 48 7.80 23.71 -14.21
N PRO A 49 7.79 25.05 -14.19
CA PRO A 49 8.63 25.83 -13.28
C PRO A 49 8.35 25.43 -11.83
N ASP A 50 9.41 25.30 -11.03
CA ASP A 50 9.33 24.89 -9.63
C ASP A 50 8.53 23.58 -9.41
N ALA A 51 8.62 22.63 -10.34
CA ALA A 51 7.97 21.32 -10.27
C ALA A 51 8.17 20.61 -8.91
N TRP A 52 9.33 20.77 -8.30
CA TRP A 52 9.63 20.19 -6.98
C TRP A 52 8.70 20.71 -5.88
N LEU A 53 8.30 21.98 -5.92
CA LEU A 53 7.41 22.59 -4.92
C LEU A 53 6.01 21.99 -5.02
N TRP A 54 5.52 21.84 -6.26
CA TRP A 54 4.26 21.15 -6.54
C TRP A 54 4.32 19.69 -6.10
N ALA A 55 5.42 18.98 -6.39
CA ALA A 55 5.60 17.59 -5.98
C ALA A 55 5.57 17.43 -4.46
N VAL A 56 6.27 18.30 -3.72
CA VAL A 56 6.25 18.31 -2.25
C VAL A 56 4.85 18.64 -1.72
N GLY A 57 4.18 19.64 -2.30
CA GLY A 57 2.81 20.01 -1.92
C GLY A 57 1.82 18.86 -2.08
N VAL A 58 1.84 18.20 -3.24
CA VAL A 58 1.01 17.02 -3.52
C VAL A 58 1.38 15.85 -2.61
N HIS A 59 2.67 15.64 -2.32
CA HIS A 59 3.12 14.58 -1.42
C HIS A 59 2.57 14.78 0.00
N ILE A 60 2.75 15.98 0.58
CA ILE A 60 2.22 16.31 1.92
C ILE A 60 0.71 16.17 1.94
N PHE A 61 0.02 16.71 0.93
CA PHE A 61 -1.43 16.63 0.83
C PHE A 61 -1.93 15.17 0.77
N SER A 62 -1.25 14.33 -0.02
CA SER A 62 -1.57 12.90 -0.14
C SER A 62 -1.38 12.15 1.18
N TRP A 63 -0.30 12.44 1.91
CA TRP A 63 -0.06 11.87 3.24
C TRP A 63 -1.13 12.29 4.25
N VAL A 64 -1.53 13.57 4.23
CA VAL A 64 -2.62 14.06 5.08
C VAL A 64 -3.90 13.28 4.76
N ILE A 65 -4.28 13.16 3.50
CA ILE A 65 -5.46 12.36 3.12
C ILE A 65 -5.32 10.91 3.58
N GLN A 66 -4.18 10.27 3.34
CA GLN A 66 -3.94 8.87 3.70
C GLN A 66 -4.07 8.64 5.21
N VAL A 67 -3.51 9.52 6.04
CA VAL A 67 -3.59 9.42 7.50
C VAL A 67 -5.01 9.70 8.00
N TYR A 68 -5.64 10.77 7.52
CA TYR A 68 -6.97 11.18 8.01
C TYR A 68 -8.08 10.25 7.52
N VAL A 69 -8.11 9.90 6.24
CA VAL A 69 -9.14 9.04 5.65
C VAL A 69 -8.88 7.57 5.97
N GLY A 70 -7.64 7.10 5.82
CA GLY A 70 -7.30 5.70 5.99
C GLY A 70 -7.20 5.26 7.45
N HIS A 71 -6.52 6.01 8.32
CA HIS A 71 -6.24 5.55 9.69
C HIS A 71 -7.18 6.13 10.74
N ILE A 72 -7.50 7.42 10.67
CA ILE A 72 -8.32 8.09 11.69
C ILE A 72 -9.81 7.78 11.50
N MET A 73 -10.32 7.82 10.27
CA MET A 73 -11.74 7.58 9.99
C MET A 73 -12.12 6.09 9.97
N ALA A 74 -11.29 5.24 9.35
CA ALA A 74 -11.66 3.83 9.12
C ALA A 74 -11.26 2.88 10.27
N GLU A 75 -10.11 3.06 10.92
CA GLU A 75 -9.55 2.01 11.79
C GLU A 75 -9.38 2.37 13.27
N LYS A 76 -9.32 3.65 13.68
CA LYS A 76 -9.12 4.08 15.09
C LYS A 76 -8.02 3.28 15.84
N ARG A 77 -7.01 2.76 15.13
CA ARG A 77 -5.92 1.90 15.64
C ARG A 77 -4.57 2.54 15.36
N LYS A 78 -3.54 2.10 16.10
CA LYS A 78 -2.15 2.48 15.85
C LYS A 78 -1.78 2.11 14.41
N PRO A 79 -1.16 3.01 13.63
CA PRO A 79 -0.80 2.73 12.25
C PRO A 79 0.16 1.55 12.18
N ALA A 80 -0.14 0.52 11.37
CA ALA A 80 0.79 -0.57 11.06
C ALA A 80 2.11 -0.06 10.43
N LEU A 81 2.09 1.18 9.92
CA LEU A 81 3.25 1.96 9.50
C LEU A 81 4.32 2.09 10.60
N LEU A 82 4.00 1.97 11.89
CA LEU A 82 5.00 2.13 12.96
C LEU A 82 5.77 0.85 13.29
N ASP A 83 5.24 -0.33 12.93
CA ASP A 83 5.87 -1.62 13.26
C ASP A 83 6.81 -2.10 12.13
N SER A 84 6.48 -1.78 10.86
CA SER A 84 7.33 -2.10 9.70
C SER A 84 7.17 -1.05 8.59
N PHE A 85 7.46 0.22 8.91
CA PHE A 85 7.26 1.38 8.03
C PHE A 85 7.73 1.15 6.60
N PHE A 86 8.96 0.67 6.44
CA PHE A 86 9.57 0.46 5.14
C PHE A 86 8.85 -0.62 4.33
N GLN A 87 8.55 -1.75 4.97
CA GLN A 87 7.85 -2.85 4.30
C GLN A 87 6.44 -2.43 3.90
N SER A 88 5.71 -1.75 4.79
CA SER A 88 4.37 -1.23 4.49
C SER A 88 4.40 -0.21 3.35
N LEU A 89 5.38 0.70 3.33
CA LEU A 89 5.50 1.71 2.28
C LEU A 89 5.82 1.09 0.92
N VAL A 90 6.77 0.14 0.88
CA VAL A 90 7.20 -0.49 -0.37
C VAL A 90 6.14 -1.46 -0.90
N LEU A 91 5.43 -2.20 -0.05
CA LEU A 91 4.39 -3.14 -0.48
C LEU A 91 3.04 -2.48 -0.78
N ALA A 92 2.75 -1.30 -0.22
CA ALA A 92 1.45 -0.65 -0.39
C ALA A 92 1.07 -0.43 -1.87
N PRO A 93 1.94 0.06 -2.77
CA PRO A 93 1.56 0.21 -4.18
C PRO A 93 1.24 -1.11 -4.87
N LEU A 94 1.97 -2.18 -4.54
CA LEU A 94 1.68 -3.52 -5.06
C LEU A 94 0.34 -4.06 -4.52
N PHE A 95 0.02 -3.80 -3.25
CA PHE A 95 -1.27 -4.18 -2.67
C PHE A 95 -2.44 -3.49 -3.39
N VAL A 96 -2.37 -2.18 -3.61
CA VAL A 96 -3.38 -1.44 -4.39
C VAL A 96 -3.47 -1.97 -5.82
N TRP A 97 -2.34 -2.33 -6.43
CA TRP A 97 -2.34 -2.96 -7.75
C TRP A 97 -3.06 -4.32 -7.75
N PHE A 98 -2.84 -5.15 -6.74
CA PHE A 98 -3.56 -6.41 -6.58
C PHE A 98 -5.06 -6.21 -6.42
N GLU A 99 -5.51 -5.21 -5.67
CA GLU A 99 -6.94 -4.89 -5.56
C GLU A 99 -7.55 -4.57 -6.93
N MET A 100 -6.85 -3.79 -7.76
CA MET A 100 -7.28 -3.52 -9.13
C MET A 100 -7.31 -4.79 -9.99
N LEU A 101 -6.29 -5.64 -9.89
CA LEU A 101 -6.27 -6.92 -10.59
C LEU A 101 -7.40 -7.86 -10.13
N PHE A 102 -7.72 -7.88 -8.84
CA PHE A 102 -8.80 -8.68 -8.27
C PHE A 102 -10.17 -8.21 -8.77
N VAL A 103 -10.40 -6.91 -8.89
CA VAL A 103 -11.61 -6.35 -9.53
C VAL A 103 -11.74 -6.82 -10.99
N LEU A 104 -10.61 -7.03 -11.68
CA LEU A 104 -10.57 -7.59 -13.03
C LEU A 104 -10.66 -9.13 -13.08
N GLY A 105 -10.85 -9.80 -11.94
CA GLY A 105 -11.01 -11.25 -11.84
C GLY A 105 -9.69 -12.03 -11.75
N TYR A 106 -8.57 -11.37 -11.49
CA TYR A 106 -7.28 -12.05 -11.32
C TYR A 106 -7.27 -12.89 -10.02
N ARG A 107 -6.91 -14.18 -10.11
CA ARG A 107 -6.72 -15.10 -8.97
C ARG A 107 -7.76 -14.95 -7.83
N PRO A 108 -9.05 -15.27 -8.07
CA PRO A 108 -10.10 -15.14 -7.05
C PRO A 108 -9.86 -16.02 -5.81
N ALA A 109 -9.17 -17.15 -5.98
CA ALA A 109 -8.77 -18.01 -4.85
C ALA A 109 -7.81 -17.28 -3.89
N LEU A 110 -6.83 -16.54 -4.42
CA LEU A 110 -5.89 -15.74 -3.62
C LEU A 110 -6.61 -14.61 -2.88
N GLN A 111 -7.56 -13.96 -3.54
CA GLN A 111 -8.40 -12.93 -2.91
C GLN A 111 -9.23 -13.52 -1.76
N ALA A 112 -9.82 -14.70 -1.94
CA ALA A 112 -10.60 -15.38 -0.92
C ALA A 112 -9.74 -15.78 0.29
N GLU A 113 -8.54 -16.30 0.04
CA GLU A 113 -7.57 -16.65 1.07
C GLU A 113 -7.14 -15.43 1.88
N LEU A 114 -6.75 -14.35 1.20
CA LEU A 114 -6.37 -13.08 1.83
C LEU A 114 -7.51 -12.52 2.69
N ALA A 115 -8.73 -12.53 2.16
CA ALA A 115 -9.92 -12.08 2.89
C ALA A 115 -10.19 -12.95 4.12
N SER A 116 -9.96 -14.26 4.05
CA SER A 116 -10.09 -15.17 5.20
C SER A 116 -9.05 -14.89 6.29
N GLY A 117 -7.79 -14.69 5.92
CA GLY A 117 -6.71 -14.36 6.86
C GLY A 117 -6.95 -13.01 7.55
N ILE A 118 -7.41 -11.99 6.82
CA ILE A 118 -7.76 -10.68 7.41
C ILE A 118 -8.89 -10.84 8.44
N ARG A 119 -9.91 -11.66 8.13
CA ARG A 119 -11.01 -11.93 9.08
C ARG A 119 -10.51 -12.63 10.33
N GLU A 120 -9.63 -13.63 10.20
CA GLU A 120 -9.06 -14.36 11.32
C GLU A 120 -8.20 -13.46 12.22
N ILE A 121 -7.31 -12.66 11.64
CA ILE A 121 -6.49 -11.69 12.39
C ILE A 121 -7.39 -10.70 13.14
N ARG A 122 -8.42 -10.19 12.47
CA ARG A 122 -9.38 -9.27 13.10
C ARG A 122 -10.15 -9.91 14.25
N ALA A 123 -10.53 -11.19 14.12
CA ALA A 123 -11.20 -11.96 15.17
C ALA A 123 -10.27 -12.26 16.36
N ARG A 124 -9.01 -12.62 16.09
CA ARG A 124 -7.99 -12.82 17.13
C ARG A 124 -7.74 -11.53 17.92
N ASP A 125 -7.57 -10.42 17.22
CA ASP A 125 -7.33 -9.12 17.84
C ASP A 125 -8.53 -8.62 18.64
N SER A 126 -9.77 -8.94 18.23
CA SER A 126 -10.96 -8.59 19.01
C SER A 126 -11.10 -9.48 20.25
N ALA A 127 -10.74 -10.76 20.17
CA ALA A 127 -10.71 -11.68 21.31
C ALA A 127 -9.66 -11.26 22.37
N LEU A 128 -8.46 -10.85 21.93
CA LEU A 128 -7.41 -10.32 22.82
C LEU A 128 -7.80 -8.99 23.51
N ARG A 129 -8.74 -8.24 22.93
CA ARG A 129 -9.24 -6.98 23.48
C ARG A 129 -10.44 -7.13 24.40
N GLN A 130 -11.09 -8.29 24.45
CA GLN A 130 -12.06 -8.54 25.52
C GLN A 130 -11.26 -8.68 26.83
N PRO A 131 -11.51 -7.84 27.85
CA PRO A 131 -10.91 -8.10 29.15
C PRO A 131 -11.39 -9.47 29.59
N LEU A 132 -10.49 -10.30 30.15
CA LEU A 132 -10.85 -11.57 30.76
C LEU A 132 -12.06 -11.33 31.67
N LYS A 133 -13.27 -11.68 31.19
CA LYS A 133 -14.40 -11.88 32.10
C LYS A 133 -13.98 -13.11 32.89
N GLY A 134 -13.32 -12.86 34.02
CA GLY A 134 -12.95 -13.89 34.97
C GLY A 134 -14.18 -14.76 35.24
N PRO A 135 -14.00 -16.07 35.42
CA PRO A 135 -15.11 -17.00 35.56
C PRO A 135 -16.04 -16.44 36.63
N SER A 136 -17.28 -16.16 36.25
CA SER A 136 -18.33 -15.78 37.19
C SER A 136 -18.51 -16.96 38.14
N GLY A 137 -17.88 -16.86 39.32
CA GLY A 137 -17.95 -17.88 40.35
C GLY A 137 -19.40 -18.20 40.69
N PRO A 138 -19.71 -19.45 41.06
CA PRO A 138 -21.07 -19.87 41.33
C PRO A 138 -21.63 -19.05 42.49
N ARG A 139 -22.75 -18.36 42.24
CA ARG A 139 -23.51 -17.71 43.32
C ARG A 139 -24.19 -18.81 44.13
N SER A 140 -23.72 -18.96 45.36
CA SER A 140 -24.34 -19.73 46.45
C SER A 140 -25.73 -19.22 46.78
#